data_AF-A0A166HQ73-F1
#
_entry.id   AF-A0A166HQ73-F1
#
_cell.length_a   1.000
_cell.length_b   1.000
_cell.length_c   1.000
_cell.angle_alpha   90.00
_cell.angle_beta   90.00
_cell.angle_gamma   90.00
#
_symmetry.space_group_name_H-M   'P 1'
#
loop_
_entity.id
_entity.type
_entity.pdbx_description
1 polymer ?
#
loop_
_entity_poly.entity_id
_entity_poly.type
_entity_poly.pdbx_seq_one_letter_code
_entity_poly.pdbx_strand_id
1 'polypeptide(L)' 'MQFFKSTVVAVMAFAAVAVAAPGGAPCKPLLQSCSVNSECCADLCVAGLCA' A
#
# COMPACT_ATOMS: atom_id res chain seq x y z
N MET A 1 -0.15 -16.91 27.79
CA MET A 1 -0.27 -15.45 27.59
C MET A 1 0.85 -14.82 26.73
N GLN A 2 1.97 -15.50 26.40
CA GLN A 2 3.11 -14.88 25.67
C GLN A 2 3.02 -14.97 24.14
N PHE A 3 2.35 -15.99 23.60
CA PHE A 3 2.26 -16.21 22.15
C PHE A 3 1.34 -15.20 21.44
N PHE A 4 0.25 -14.77 22.09
CA PHE A 4 -0.68 -13.78 21.54
C PHE A 4 -0.04 -12.42 21.28
N LYS A 5 0.94 -12.03 22.11
CA LYS A 5 1.59 -10.73 22.01
C LYS A 5 2.48 -10.64 20.76
N SER A 6 3.12 -11.74 20.37
CA SER A 6 3.96 -11.79 19.18
C SER A 6 3.13 -11.79 17.89
N THR A 7 2.00 -12.50 17.86
CA THR A 7 1.11 -12.54 16.69
C THR A 7 0.46 -11.18 16.44
N VAL A 8 0.02 -10.49 17.48
CA VAL A 8 -0.57 -9.13 17.36
C VAL A 8 0.46 -8.13 16.84
N VAL A 9 1.71 -8.20 17.30
CA VAL A 9 2.79 -7.32 16.80
C VAL A 9 3.08 -7.60 15.32
N ALA A 10 3.10 -8.86 14.90
CA ALA A 10 3.30 -9.21 13.49
C ALA A 10 2.17 -8.65 12.61
N VAL A 11 0.91 -8.88 12.98
CA VAL A 11 -0.25 -8.39 12.22
C VAL A 11 -0.27 -6.86 12.15
N MET A 12 0.04 -6.17 13.25
CA MET A 12 0.11 -4.71 13.27
C MET A 12 1.25 -4.16 12.41
N ALA A 13 2.40 -4.84 12.34
CA ALA A 13 3.50 -4.45 11.46
C ALA A 13 3.14 -4.59 9.97
N PHE A 14 2.47 -5.69 9.59
CA PHE A 14 1.98 -5.86 8.21
C PHE A 14 0.87 -4.87 7.85
N ALA A 15 -0.06 -4.60 8.78
CA ALA A 15 -1.11 -3.61 8.57
C ALA A 15 -0.53 -2.21 8.38
N ALA A 16 0.46 -1.81 9.20
CA ALA A 16 1.11 -0.50 9.07
C ALA A 16 1.79 -0.31 7.69
N VAL A 17 2.37 -1.36 7.10
CA VAL A 17 2.94 -1.30 5.74
C VAL A 17 1.85 -1.11 4.68
N ALA A 18 0.67 -1.72 4.86
CA ALA A 18 -0.46 -1.53 3.96
C ALA A 18 -1.09 -0.13 4.05
N VAL A 19 -1.05 0.54 5.21
CA VAL A 19 -1.60 1.90 5.38
C VAL A 19 -0.60 3.01 5.02
N ALA A 20 0.70 2.69 4.96
CA ALA A 20 1.75 3.68 4.66
C ALA A 20 1.86 4.06 3.18
N ALA A 21 0.81 3.81 2.38
CA ALA A 21 0.66 4.50 1.09
C ALA A 21 0.46 6.00 1.39
N PRO A 22 1.41 6.87 0.98
CA PRO A 22 1.35 8.28 1.31
C PRO A 22 0.28 8.94 0.44
N GLY A 23 -0.68 9.62 1.05
CA GLY A 23 -1.51 10.59 0.34
C GLY A 23 -2.98 10.53 0.71
N GLY A 24 -3.48 11.60 1.31
CA GLY A 24 -4.91 11.82 1.59
C GLY A 24 -5.78 12.09 0.35
N ALA A 25 -5.46 11.45 -0.78
CA ALA A 25 -6.29 11.31 -1.96
C ALA A 25 -6.27 9.81 -2.33
N PRO A 26 -7.33 9.22 -2.90
CA PRO A 26 -7.34 7.81 -3.27
C PRO A 26 -6.41 7.56 -4.46
N CYS A 27 -5.10 7.58 -4.21
CA CYS A 27 -4.10 7.15 -5.16
C CYS A 27 -4.08 5.62 -5.18
N LYS A 28 -3.91 5.05 -6.37
CA LYS A 28 -3.82 3.62 -6.59
C LYS A 28 -2.50 3.08 -6.03
N PRO A 29 -2.56 1.94 -5.29
CA PRO A 29 -1.36 1.26 -4.81
C PRO A 29 -0.58 0.64 -5.99
N LEU A 30 0.67 0.23 -5.71
CA LEU A 30 1.51 -0.51 -6.65
C LEU A 30 0.79 -1.76 -7.18
N LEU A 31 1.02 -2.11 -8.44
CA LEU A 31 0.34 -3.18 -9.19
C LEU A 31 -1.18 -3.00 -9.40
N GLN A 32 -1.77 -1.86 -9.04
CA GLN A 32 -3.15 -1.57 -9.42
C GLN A 32 -3.19 -1.00 -10.85
N SER A 33 -4.24 -1.34 -11.59
CA SER A 33 -4.44 -0.81 -12.94
C SER A 33 -4.54 0.72 -12.96
N CYS A 34 -3.83 1.36 -13.88
CA CYS A 34 -3.81 2.82 -14.06
C CYS A 34 -4.01 3.20 -15.52
N SER A 35 -4.55 4.41 -15.72
CA SER A 35 -4.69 5.04 -17.04
C SER A 35 -3.79 6.26 -17.17
N VAL A 36 -3.63 7.02 -16.09
CA VAL A 36 -2.75 8.19 -16.03
C VAL A 36 -1.81 8.09 -14.84
N ASN A 37 -0.69 8.79 -14.95
CA ASN A 37 0.40 8.77 -13.99
C ASN A 37 -0.04 9.14 -12.56
N SER A 38 -0.80 10.22 -12.44
CA SER A 38 -1.28 10.77 -11.17
C SER A 38 -2.42 9.99 -10.52
N GLU A 39 -2.87 8.91 -11.15
CA GLU A 39 -3.70 7.92 -10.47
C GLU A 39 -2.88 7.09 -9.48
N CYS A 40 -1.57 6.93 -9.71
CA CYS A 40 -0.68 6.09 -8.91
C CYS A 40 -0.05 6.86 -7.76
N CYS A 41 0.09 6.25 -6.58
CA CYS A 41 0.73 6.90 -5.43
C CYS A 41 2.22 7.24 -5.66
N ALA A 42 2.86 6.55 -6.62
CA ALA A 42 4.23 6.82 -7.04
C ALA A 42 4.31 7.78 -8.25
N ASP A 43 3.17 8.29 -8.73
CA ASP A 43 3.09 9.06 -9.98
C ASP A 43 3.88 8.32 -11.08
N LEU A 44 3.58 7.02 -11.26
CA LEU A 44 4.21 6.21 -12.30
C LEU A 44 3.25 5.13 -12.80
N CYS A 45 2.76 5.31 -14.04
CA CYS A 45 1.92 4.33 -14.71
C CYS A 45 2.69 3.65 -15.84
N VAL A 46 3.05 2.39 -15.64
CA VAL A 46 3.87 1.60 -16.59
C VAL A 46 3.07 0.37 -17.02
N ALA A 47 2.92 0.19 -18.35
CA ALA A 47 2.17 -0.93 -18.92
C ALA A 47 0.72 -1.04 -18.37
N GLY A 48 0.11 0.08 -17.98
CA GLY A 48 -1.24 0.12 -17.40
C GLY A 48 -1.31 -0.32 -15.93
N LEU A 49 -0.17 -0.40 -15.24
CA LEU A 49 -0.05 -0.74 -13.81
C LEU A 49 0.77 0.34 -13.08
N CYS A 50 0.38 0.63 -11.85
CA CYS A 50 1.15 1.52 -10.98
C CYS A 50 2.45 0.85 -10.55
N ALA A 51 3.57 1.54 -10.75
CA ALA A 51 4.93 1.05 -10.49
C ALA A 51 5.69 1.97 -9.54
#